data_AF-A0AAW5A103-F1
#
_entry.id   AF-A0AAW5A103-F1
#
_cell.length_a   1.000
_cell.length_b   1.000
_cell.length_c   1.000
_cell.angle_alpha   90.00
_cell.angle_beta   90.00
_cell.angle_gamma   90.00
#
_symmetry.space_group_name_H-M   'P 1'
#
loop_
_entity.id
_entity.type
_entity.pdbx_description
1 polymer ?
#
loop_
_entity_poly.entity_id
_entity_poly.type
_entity_poly.pdbx_seq_one_letter_code
_entity_poly.pdbx_strand_id
1 'polypeptide(L)'
;MKCLVDHVQRGFTLIEMIITIVIFAVAMVILSRFVLPQIALSAEPHYQARAAALANAMMTEILARKFDVNSDDNGEQIRCDDTQNLQGQAIDNPCALTLASSTDRQQFSSVDDYIGCWQGNSAKCENGNGRSLSDAMGDSIAADYSHFTVTVAVFYDNNLTNLPNPTTAVAPHNYKRINMVVDSGRYGRYQFAAYRGNY
;
A
#
# COMPACT_ATOMS: atom_id res chain seq x y z
N MET A 1 27.44 45.09 -56.15
CA MET A 1 28.78 44.71 -55.62
C MET A 1 28.57 43.61 -54.58
N LYS A 2 28.75 42.34 -54.96
CA LYS A 2 28.61 41.17 -54.06
C LYS A 2 30.02 40.66 -53.79
N CYS A 3 30.49 40.79 -52.55
CA CYS A 3 31.73 40.16 -52.11
C CYS A 3 31.47 38.66 -51.97
N LEU A 4 32.10 37.85 -52.82
CA LEU A 4 32.18 36.41 -52.63
C LEU A 4 33.25 36.15 -51.57
N VAL A 5 32.81 35.64 -50.42
CA VAL A 5 33.70 35.12 -49.38
C VAL A 5 34.13 33.73 -49.84
N ASP A 6 35.38 33.59 -50.28
CA ASP A 6 35.98 32.28 -50.55
C ASP A 6 36.20 31.53 -49.24
N HIS A 7 35.39 30.48 -49.03
CA HIS A 7 35.63 29.52 -47.96
C HIS A 7 36.80 28.62 -48.35
N VAL A 8 37.99 28.90 -47.79
CA VAL A 8 39.13 27.99 -47.87
C VAL A 8 38.78 26.69 -47.15
N GLN A 9 38.47 25.65 -47.91
CA GLN A 9 38.13 24.33 -47.39
C GLN A 9 39.44 23.64 -46.94
N ARG A 10 39.80 23.80 -45.66
CA ARG A 10 40.90 23.06 -45.03
C ARG A 10 40.44 21.61 -44.80
N GLY A 11 41.12 20.65 -45.43
CA GLY A 11 40.89 19.23 -45.21
C GLY A 11 41.33 18.77 -43.82
N PHE A 12 40.70 17.71 -43.32
CA PHE A 12 41.05 17.08 -42.05
C PHE A 12 42.38 16.32 -42.15
N THR A 13 43.18 16.38 -41.10
CA THR A 13 44.40 15.55 -40.99
C THR A 13 44.04 14.15 -40.47
N LEU A 14 44.84 13.14 -40.84
CA LEU A 14 44.63 11.76 -40.38
C LEU A 14 44.68 11.65 -38.84
N ILE A 15 45.55 12.44 -38.19
CA ILE A 15 45.68 12.44 -36.73
C ILE A 15 44.44 13.01 -36.03
N GLU A 16 43.82 14.02 -36.63
CA GLU A 16 42.60 14.65 -36.10
C GLU A 16 41.40 13.68 -36.14
N MET A 17 41.30 12.86 -37.19
CA MET A 17 40.29 11.80 -37.28
C MET A 17 40.52 10.68 -36.26
N ILE A 18 41.78 10.33 -35.94
CA ILE A 18 42.07 9.34 -34.89
C ILE A 18 41.64 9.89 -33.52
N ILE A 19 42.00 11.14 -33.22
CA ILE A 19 41.66 11.76 -31.93
C ILE A 19 40.14 11.84 -31.76
N THR A 20 39.39 12.21 -32.81
CA THR A 20 37.92 12.27 -32.73
C THR A 20 37.27 10.91 -32.49
N ILE A 21 37.71 9.85 -33.18
CA ILE A 21 37.17 8.49 -32.98
C ILE A 21 37.47 8.00 -31.56
N VAL A 22 38.66 8.27 -31.02
CA VAL A 22 39.03 7.89 -29.65
C VAL A 22 38.16 8.63 -28.63
N ILE A 23 37.97 9.94 -28.78
CA ILE A 23 37.12 10.73 -27.89
C ILE A 23 35.67 10.24 -27.97
N PHE A 24 35.16 9.95 -29.17
CA PHE A 24 33.81 9.44 -29.36
C PHE A 24 33.62 8.07 -28.71
N ALA A 25 34.60 7.16 -28.84
CA ALA A 25 34.57 5.85 -28.20
C ALA A 25 34.51 5.96 -26.68
N VAL A 26 35.32 6.84 -26.08
CA VAL A 26 35.29 7.09 -24.63
C VAL A 26 33.96 7.70 -24.20
N ALA A 27 33.45 8.69 -24.93
CA ALA A 27 32.16 9.31 -24.65
C ALA A 27 31.01 8.29 -24.70
N MET A 28 31.02 7.38 -25.69
CA MET A 28 29.99 6.35 -25.85
C MET A 28 30.04 5.31 -24.74
N VAL A 29 31.22 4.94 -24.23
CA VAL A 29 31.35 4.06 -23.06
C VAL A 29 30.78 4.71 -21.81
N ILE A 30 31.08 5.99 -21.57
CA ILE A 30 30.53 6.74 -20.43
C ILE A 30 29.01 6.85 -20.51
N LEU A 31 28.49 7.23 -21.68
CA LEU A 31 27.04 7.31 -21.93
C LEU A 31 26.35 5.95 -21.74
N SER A 32 26.93 4.87 -22.27
CA SER A 32 26.37 3.53 -22.12
C SER A 32 26.26 3.10 -20.65
N ARG A 33 27.27 3.45 -19.83
CA ARG A 33 27.23 3.15 -18.38
C ARG A 33 26.24 4.02 -17.61
N PHE A 34 25.92 5.21 -18.08
CA PHE A 34 24.95 6.10 -17.42
C PHE A 34 23.49 5.86 -17.85
N VAL A 35 23.27 5.52 -19.12
CA VAL A 35 21.92 5.37 -19.69
C VAL A 35 21.32 4.00 -19.37
N LEU A 36 22.11 2.93 -19.47
CA LEU A 36 21.61 1.56 -19.25
C LEU A 36 21.05 1.30 -17.84
N PRO A 37 21.67 1.73 -16.72
CA PRO A 37 21.12 1.46 -15.39
C PRO A 37 19.83 2.24 -15.08
N GLN A 38 19.57 3.37 -15.74
CA GLN A 38 18.32 4.14 -15.52
C GLN A 38 17.08 3.43 -16.06
N ILE A 39 17.23 2.60 -17.10
CA ILE A 39 16.11 1.88 -17.70
C ILE A 39 15.56 0.83 -16.71
N ALA A 40 16.43 0.17 -15.95
CA ALA A 40 16.04 -0.86 -14.99
C ALA A 40 15.23 -0.30 -13.81
N LEU A 41 15.54 0.90 -13.34
CA LEU A 41 14.90 1.53 -12.19
C LEU A 41 13.63 2.33 -12.55
N SER A 42 13.36 2.54 -13.85
CA SER A 42 12.25 3.38 -14.31
C SER A 42 10.85 2.84 -13.96
N ALA A 43 10.72 1.53 -13.75
CA ALA A 43 9.44 0.91 -13.44
C ALA A 43 9.05 1.01 -11.95
N GLU A 44 10.02 1.02 -11.04
CA GLU A 44 9.80 1.07 -9.59
C GLU A 44 8.87 2.21 -9.13
N PRO A 45 9.07 3.48 -9.51
CA PRO A 45 8.21 4.57 -9.05
C PRO A 45 6.75 4.39 -9.50
N HIS A 46 6.52 3.75 -10.64
CA HIS A 46 5.18 3.44 -11.11
C HIS A 46 4.50 2.37 -10.23
N TYR A 47 5.22 1.31 -9.84
CA TYR A 47 4.69 0.29 -8.93
C TYR A 47 4.49 0.83 -7.51
N GLN A 48 5.39 1.70 -7.04
CA GLN A 48 5.25 2.38 -5.76
C GLN A 48 3.99 3.26 -5.72
N ALA A 49 3.73 4.05 -6.78
CA ALA A 49 2.54 4.87 -6.87
C ALA A 49 1.25 4.03 -6.86
N ARG A 50 1.24 2.90 -7.58
CA ARG A 50 0.12 1.96 -7.58
C ARG A 50 -0.07 1.28 -6.23
N ALA A 51 1.02 0.89 -5.55
CA ALA A 51 0.97 0.32 -4.21
C ALA A 51 0.38 1.30 -3.20
N ALA A 52 0.79 2.58 -3.27
CA ALA A 52 0.24 3.63 -2.42
C ALA A 52 -1.25 3.91 -2.72
N ALA A 53 -1.65 3.93 -3.99
CA ALA A 53 -3.05 4.09 -4.37
C ALA A 53 -3.92 2.94 -3.85
N LEU A 54 -3.47 1.69 -4.01
CA LEU A 54 -4.15 0.50 -3.48
C LEU A 54 -4.24 0.55 -1.94
N ALA A 55 -3.14 0.89 -1.27
CA ALA A 55 -3.10 1.02 0.18
C ALA A 55 -4.08 2.07 0.68
N ASN A 56 -4.09 3.25 0.06
CA ASN A 56 -5.00 4.34 0.43
C ASN A 56 -6.45 3.98 0.21
N ALA A 57 -6.78 3.34 -0.92
CA ALA A 57 -8.14 2.91 -1.22
C ALA A 57 -8.64 1.90 -0.18
N MET A 58 -7.85 0.84 0.08
CA MET A 58 -8.21 -0.19 1.05
C MET A 58 -8.22 0.34 2.48
N MET A 59 -7.27 1.21 2.86
CA MET A 59 -7.23 1.80 4.19
C MET A 59 -8.43 2.70 4.43
N THR A 60 -8.84 3.48 3.43
CA THR A 60 -10.04 4.32 3.51
C THR A 60 -11.29 3.46 3.69
N GLU A 61 -11.37 2.35 2.96
CA GLU A 61 -12.46 1.38 3.12
C GLU A 61 -12.49 0.78 4.54
N ILE A 62 -11.34 0.34 5.06
CA ILE A 62 -11.21 -0.21 6.43
C ILE A 62 -11.63 0.83 7.48
N LEU A 63 -11.11 2.06 7.38
CA LEU A 63 -11.39 3.12 8.36
C LEU A 63 -12.84 3.61 8.32
N ALA A 64 -13.56 3.37 7.23
CA ALA A 64 -14.98 3.65 7.10
C ALA A 64 -15.88 2.58 7.75
N ARG A 65 -15.32 1.45 8.20
CA ARG A 65 -16.07 0.42 8.94
C ARG A 65 -16.15 0.70 10.43
N LYS A 66 -17.05 -0.02 11.10
CA LYS A 66 -17.21 0.03 12.55
C LYS A 66 -15.92 -0.36 13.25
N PHE A 67 -15.72 0.20 14.44
CA PHE A 67 -14.62 -0.22 15.30
C PHE A 67 -14.73 -1.71 15.65
N ASP A 68 -15.93 -2.17 15.98
CA ASP A 68 -16.25 -3.55 16.39
C ASP A 68 -17.65 -3.93 15.92
N VAL A 69 -17.96 -5.23 15.84
CA VAL A 69 -19.31 -5.73 15.48
C VAL A 69 -20.39 -5.19 16.43
N ASN A 70 -20.00 -4.96 17.68
CA ASN A 70 -20.85 -4.42 18.75
C ASN A 70 -20.88 -2.89 18.79
N SER A 71 -20.17 -2.21 17.88
CA SER A 71 -20.25 -0.76 17.75
C SER A 71 -21.41 -0.34 16.83
N ASP A 72 -21.95 0.84 17.06
CA ASP A 72 -22.95 1.43 16.17
C ASP A 72 -22.36 1.76 14.78
N ASP A 73 -23.19 1.69 13.73
CA ASP A 73 -22.83 1.97 12.33
C ASP A 73 -22.26 3.36 12.12
N ASN A 74 -22.75 4.34 12.89
CA ASN A 74 -22.36 5.73 12.72
C ASN A 74 -21.31 6.20 13.74
N GLY A 75 -20.89 5.35 14.69
CA GLY A 75 -19.99 5.73 15.80
C GLY A 75 -20.59 6.70 16.83
N GLU A 76 -21.79 7.22 16.59
CA GLU A 76 -22.34 8.35 17.36
C GLU A 76 -23.06 7.97 18.65
N GLN A 77 -23.57 6.74 18.80
CA GLN A 77 -24.51 6.43 19.89
C GLN A 77 -24.00 5.46 20.95
N ILE A 78 -23.40 4.34 20.54
CA ILE A 78 -22.98 3.28 21.45
C ILE A 78 -21.66 2.69 20.96
N ARG A 79 -20.64 2.78 21.81
CA ARG A 79 -19.33 2.15 21.60
C ARG A 79 -19.36 0.73 22.17
N CYS A 80 -18.48 -0.13 21.69
CA CYS A 80 -18.23 -1.35 22.44
C CYS A 80 -17.52 -0.99 23.76
N ASP A 81 -17.76 -1.77 24.80
CA ASP A 81 -17.46 -1.50 26.23
C ASP A 81 -18.26 -0.35 26.88
N ASP A 82 -19.22 0.27 26.21
CA ASP A 82 -20.16 1.18 26.90
C ASP A 82 -21.09 0.38 27.83
N THR A 83 -21.33 0.93 29.02
CA THR A 83 -22.17 0.29 30.06
C THR A 83 -23.58 0.87 30.12
N GLN A 84 -23.85 1.95 29.39
CA GLN A 84 -25.14 2.62 29.34
C GLN A 84 -25.49 3.01 27.89
N ASN A 85 -26.77 2.89 27.52
CA ASN A 85 -27.26 3.43 26.26
C ASN A 85 -27.54 4.94 26.37
N LEU A 86 -27.99 5.56 25.26
CA LEU A 86 -28.34 6.99 25.20
C LEU A 86 -29.47 7.40 26.17
N GLN A 87 -30.24 6.45 26.69
CA GLN A 87 -31.32 6.68 27.65
C GLN A 87 -30.87 6.42 29.11
N GLY A 88 -29.57 6.15 29.34
CA GLY A 88 -29.01 5.87 30.65
C GLY A 88 -29.37 4.48 31.20
N GLN A 89 -29.92 3.59 30.37
CA GLN A 89 -30.22 2.21 30.76
C GLN A 89 -28.94 1.39 30.66
N ALA A 90 -28.73 0.50 31.64
CA ALA A 90 -27.58 -0.41 31.63
C ALA A 90 -27.62 -1.31 30.39
N ILE A 91 -26.51 -1.40 29.68
CA ILE A 91 -26.29 -2.30 28.56
C ILE A 91 -25.04 -3.15 28.82
N ASP A 92 -25.04 -4.36 28.27
CA ASP A 92 -23.88 -5.25 28.24
C ASP A 92 -23.43 -5.36 26.78
N ASN A 93 -22.40 -4.58 26.42
CA ASN A 93 -21.95 -4.45 25.04
C ASN A 93 -20.40 -4.58 24.91
N PRO A 94 -19.80 -5.70 25.35
CA PRO A 94 -18.35 -5.84 25.36
C PRO A 94 -17.77 -5.87 23.94
N CYS A 95 -16.58 -5.31 23.73
CA CYS A 95 -15.86 -5.47 22.47
C CYS A 95 -15.46 -6.95 22.23
N ALA A 96 -15.30 -7.35 20.97
CA ALA A 96 -14.84 -8.68 20.62
C ALA A 96 -13.40 -8.92 21.11
N LEU A 97 -13.20 -9.88 22.02
CA LEU A 97 -11.87 -10.24 22.53
C LEU A 97 -10.99 -10.93 21.48
N THR A 98 -11.63 -11.61 20.52
CA THR A 98 -10.95 -12.28 19.41
C THR A 98 -11.26 -11.54 18.13
N LEU A 99 -10.24 -10.87 17.58
CA LEU A 99 -10.33 -10.22 16.28
C LEU A 99 -10.23 -11.30 15.20
N ALA A 100 -11.37 -11.63 14.62
CA ALA A 100 -11.47 -12.59 13.54
C ALA A 100 -11.94 -11.88 12.28
N SER A 101 -11.53 -12.42 11.15
CA SER A 101 -11.99 -11.92 9.87
C SER A 101 -13.14 -12.75 9.33
N SER A 102 -14.15 -12.09 8.77
CA SER A 102 -15.14 -12.76 7.91
C SER A 102 -14.53 -13.22 6.57
N THR A 103 -15.01 -14.34 6.05
CA THR A 103 -14.68 -14.83 4.71
C THR A 103 -15.56 -14.24 3.62
N ASP A 104 -16.74 -13.76 3.99
CA ASP A 104 -17.72 -13.20 3.07
C ASP A 104 -17.69 -11.68 3.14
N ARG A 105 -17.30 -11.05 2.02
CA ARG A 105 -17.17 -9.60 1.93
C ARG A 105 -18.50 -8.86 2.12
N GLN A 106 -19.64 -9.52 1.87
CA GLN A 106 -20.96 -8.95 2.14
C GLN A 106 -21.26 -8.84 3.63
N GLN A 107 -20.54 -9.60 4.47
CA GLN A 107 -20.70 -9.60 5.93
C GLN A 107 -19.71 -8.67 6.62
N PHE A 108 -18.93 -7.90 5.86
CA PHE A 108 -17.94 -7.00 6.44
C PHE A 108 -18.64 -5.84 7.15
N SER A 109 -18.55 -5.87 8.48
CA SER A 109 -19.20 -4.93 9.38
C SER A 109 -18.18 -4.09 10.15
N SER A 110 -17.03 -4.65 10.50
CA SER A 110 -16.01 -4.01 11.33
C SER A 110 -14.60 -4.09 10.72
N VAL A 111 -13.67 -3.33 11.30
CA VAL A 111 -12.28 -3.22 10.83
C VAL A 111 -11.55 -4.58 10.76
N ASP A 112 -11.83 -5.48 11.71
CA ASP A 112 -11.23 -6.81 11.81
C ASP A 112 -11.65 -7.79 10.70
N ASP A 113 -12.76 -7.51 10.00
CA ASP A 113 -13.16 -8.31 8.84
C ASP A 113 -12.13 -8.29 7.70
N TYR A 114 -11.27 -7.27 7.67
CA TYR A 114 -10.22 -7.15 6.66
C TYR A 114 -8.94 -7.91 7.02
N ILE A 115 -8.82 -8.47 8.23
CA ILE A 115 -7.64 -9.23 8.66
C ILE A 115 -7.39 -10.40 7.70
N GLY A 116 -6.17 -10.49 7.20
CA GLY A 116 -5.78 -11.57 6.31
C GLY A 116 -4.94 -11.08 5.15
N CYS A 117 -4.84 -11.92 4.13
CA CYS A 117 -4.06 -11.63 2.94
C CYS A 117 -4.95 -11.61 1.70
N TRP A 118 -4.76 -10.56 0.89
CA TRP A 118 -5.49 -10.25 -0.32
C TRP A 118 -4.51 -10.29 -1.49
N GLN A 119 -4.85 -10.93 -2.60
CA GLN A 119 -3.92 -11.21 -3.70
C GLN A 119 -4.53 -10.89 -5.06
N GLY A 120 -3.66 -10.46 -5.98
CA GLY A 120 -3.96 -10.43 -7.40
C GLY A 120 -3.95 -11.83 -8.03
N ASN A 121 -4.31 -11.90 -9.31
CA ASN A 121 -4.46 -13.17 -10.05
C ASN A 121 -3.20 -14.05 -10.06
N SER A 122 -2.03 -13.42 -10.12
CA SER A 122 -0.73 -14.08 -10.26
C SER A 122 0.08 -14.06 -8.96
N ALA A 123 -0.45 -13.44 -7.90
CA ALA A 123 0.18 -13.38 -6.61
C ALA A 123 -0.38 -14.49 -5.69
N LYS A 124 0.42 -14.90 -4.72
CA LYS A 124 0.03 -15.93 -3.75
C LYS A 124 0.36 -15.45 -2.34
N CYS A 125 -0.67 -15.37 -1.52
CA CYS A 125 -0.53 -15.28 -0.08
C CYS A 125 0.09 -16.55 0.48
N GLU A 126 0.80 -16.42 1.58
CA GLU A 126 1.40 -17.55 2.28
C GLU A 126 0.32 -18.55 2.70
N ASN A 127 0.63 -19.85 2.61
CA ASN A 127 -0.28 -20.95 3.00
C ASN A 127 -1.60 -21.04 2.20
N GLY A 128 -1.74 -20.32 1.07
CA GLY A 128 -2.89 -20.43 0.19
C GLY A 128 -4.20 -19.85 0.76
N ASN A 129 -4.14 -19.07 1.83
CA ASN A 129 -5.28 -18.43 2.47
C ASN A 129 -5.71 -17.10 1.82
N GLY A 130 -5.16 -16.80 0.64
CA GLY A 130 -5.32 -15.51 -0.02
C GLY A 130 -6.70 -15.31 -0.63
N ARG A 131 -7.27 -14.14 -0.38
CA ARG A 131 -8.54 -13.68 -0.95
C ARG A 131 -8.30 -12.83 -2.18
N SER A 132 -9.19 -12.86 -3.16
CA SER A 132 -9.05 -12.00 -4.34
C SER A 132 -9.11 -10.53 -3.95
N LEU A 133 -8.21 -9.71 -4.50
CA LEU A 133 -8.35 -8.25 -4.42
C LEU A 133 -9.65 -7.81 -5.11
N SER A 134 -10.37 -6.91 -4.44
CA SER A 134 -11.64 -6.36 -4.90
C SER A 134 -11.75 -4.89 -4.48
N ASP A 135 -12.46 -4.08 -5.27
CA ASP A 135 -12.70 -2.66 -4.97
C ASP A 135 -13.77 -2.46 -3.89
N ALA A 136 -14.08 -1.24 -3.47
CA ALA A 136 -15.08 -0.99 -2.42
C ALA A 136 -16.50 -1.49 -2.75
N MET A 137 -16.82 -1.76 -4.02
CA MET A 137 -18.13 -2.25 -4.47
C MET A 137 -18.25 -3.78 -4.46
N GLY A 138 -17.12 -4.50 -4.37
CA GLY A 138 -17.13 -5.96 -4.47
C GLY A 138 -16.51 -6.50 -5.76
N ASP A 139 -16.24 -5.63 -6.72
CA ASP A 139 -15.77 -6.05 -8.03
C ASP A 139 -14.29 -6.42 -7.98
N SER A 140 -13.93 -7.52 -8.64
CA SER A 140 -12.56 -8.02 -8.62
C SER A 140 -11.62 -7.09 -9.38
N ILE A 141 -10.57 -6.63 -8.69
CA ILE A 141 -9.46 -5.85 -9.26
C ILE A 141 -8.17 -6.68 -9.31
N ALA A 142 -8.27 -7.99 -9.08
CA ALA A 142 -7.13 -8.90 -9.02
C ALA A 142 -6.38 -9.01 -10.35
N ALA A 143 -7.02 -8.73 -11.48
CA ALA A 143 -6.36 -8.64 -12.78
C ALA A 143 -5.47 -7.40 -12.90
N ASP A 144 -5.96 -6.24 -12.44
CA ASP A 144 -5.23 -4.97 -12.50
C ASP A 144 -4.01 -4.99 -11.59
N TYR A 145 -4.13 -5.65 -10.44
CA TYR A 145 -3.08 -5.80 -9.43
C TYR A 145 -2.52 -7.22 -9.40
N SER A 146 -2.35 -7.86 -10.56
CA SER A 146 -2.02 -9.29 -10.71
C SER A 146 -0.88 -9.80 -9.82
N HIS A 147 0.19 -9.02 -9.65
CA HIS A 147 1.36 -9.41 -8.87
C HIS A 147 1.42 -8.80 -7.46
N PHE A 148 0.33 -8.16 -7.02
CA PHE A 148 0.29 -7.52 -5.71
C PHE A 148 -0.31 -8.46 -4.66
N THR A 149 0.22 -8.37 -3.44
CA THR A 149 -0.49 -8.85 -2.26
C THR A 149 -0.66 -7.70 -1.26
N VAL A 150 -1.76 -7.73 -0.52
CA VAL A 150 -2.02 -6.84 0.60
C VAL A 150 -2.27 -7.69 1.83
N THR A 151 -1.43 -7.56 2.84
CA THR A 151 -1.62 -8.21 4.14
C THR A 151 -2.09 -7.18 5.15
N VAL A 152 -3.22 -7.45 5.80
CA VAL A 152 -3.80 -6.60 6.84
C VAL A 152 -3.76 -7.36 8.16
N ALA A 153 -3.19 -6.72 9.17
CA ALA A 153 -3.20 -7.18 10.54
C ALA A 153 -3.82 -6.09 11.42
N VAL A 154 -4.73 -6.49 12.30
CA VAL A 154 -5.40 -5.58 13.24
C VAL A 154 -5.20 -6.12 14.65
N PHE A 155 -4.89 -5.23 15.58
CA PHE A 155 -4.79 -5.55 17.00
C PHE A 155 -5.18 -4.36 17.86
N TYR A 156 -5.61 -4.62 19.09
CA TYR A 156 -5.83 -3.57 20.08
C TYR A 156 -4.50 -2.95 20.52
N ASP A 157 -4.45 -1.61 20.55
CA ASP A 157 -3.31 -0.83 21.01
C ASP A 157 -3.80 0.39 21.81
N ASN A 158 -4.40 0.11 22.95
CA ASN A 158 -5.02 1.09 23.85
C ASN A 158 -4.01 2.14 24.36
N ASN A 159 -2.73 1.79 24.40
CA ASN A 159 -1.65 2.64 24.90
C ASN A 159 -0.85 3.32 23.79
N LEU A 160 -1.22 3.14 22.52
CA LEU A 160 -0.53 3.69 21.34
C LEU A 160 0.97 3.35 21.31
N THR A 161 1.31 2.14 21.73
CA THR A 161 2.70 1.63 21.86
C THR A 161 3.20 0.92 20.62
N ASN A 162 2.36 0.77 19.59
CA ASN A 162 2.59 -0.01 18.39
C ASN A 162 2.69 -1.53 18.65
N LEU A 163 2.26 -1.98 19.84
CA LEU A 163 2.33 -3.36 20.28
C LEU A 163 0.94 -3.87 20.66
N PRO A 164 0.61 -5.14 20.38
CA PRO A 164 -0.67 -5.72 20.78
C PRO A 164 -0.86 -5.71 22.30
N ASN A 165 -1.98 -5.19 22.77
CA ASN A 165 -2.43 -5.40 24.14
C ASN A 165 -2.84 -6.88 24.37
N PRO A 166 -2.65 -7.44 25.58
CA PRO A 166 -3.17 -8.76 25.91
C PRO A 166 -4.70 -8.77 25.88
N THR A 167 -5.29 -9.73 25.17
CA THR A 167 -6.75 -9.87 24.97
C THR A 167 -7.55 -10.21 26.23
N THR A 168 -6.88 -10.39 27.37
CA THR A 168 -7.48 -10.74 28.68
C THR A 168 -7.55 -9.57 29.65
N ALA A 169 -7.00 -8.41 29.31
CA ALA A 169 -6.94 -7.29 30.23
C ALA A 169 -7.07 -5.95 29.50
N VAL A 170 -7.89 -5.09 30.09
CA VAL A 170 -8.11 -3.67 29.78
C VAL A 170 -9.26 -3.41 28.81
N ALA A 171 -10.48 -3.55 29.34
CA ALA A 171 -11.50 -2.55 29.06
C ALA A 171 -11.04 -1.21 29.68
N PRO A 172 -11.22 -0.07 29.00
CA PRO A 172 -11.88 0.06 27.70
C PRO A 172 -10.93 -0.17 26.51
N HIS A 173 -11.42 -0.86 25.48
CA HIS A 173 -10.75 -0.95 24.19
C HIS A 173 -10.94 0.36 23.41
N ASN A 174 -9.93 1.23 23.44
CA ASN A 174 -10.01 2.57 22.86
C ASN A 174 -9.51 2.64 21.42
N TYR A 175 -8.52 1.82 21.06
CA TYR A 175 -7.85 1.92 19.78
C TYR A 175 -7.52 0.54 19.20
N LYS A 176 -7.80 0.38 17.90
CA LYS A 176 -7.31 -0.70 17.05
C LYS A 176 -6.26 -0.11 16.12
N ARG A 177 -5.09 -0.74 16.06
CA ARG A 177 -4.06 -0.44 15.08
C ARG A 177 -4.24 -1.35 13.88
N ILE A 178 -4.28 -0.76 12.70
CA ILE A 178 -4.31 -1.44 11.41
C ILE A 178 -2.91 -1.34 10.82
N ASN A 179 -2.22 -2.47 10.68
CA ASN A 179 -0.99 -2.59 9.92
C ASN A 179 -1.32 -3.18 8.55
N MET A 180 -0.97 -2.46 7.50
CA MET A 180 -1.15 -2.91 6.13
C MET A 180 0.21 -3.01 5.45
N VAL A 181 0.40 -4.08 4.71
CA VAL A 181 1.58 -4.30 3.90
C VAL A 181 1.14 -4.55 2.47
N VAL A 182 1.58 -3.70 1.55
CA VAL A 182 1.42 -3.92 0.11
C VAL A 182 2.72 -4.42 -0.47
N ASP A 183 2.74 -5.66 -0.93
CA ASP A 183 3.85 -6.26 -1.66
C ASP A 183 3.56 -6.18 -3.16
N SER A 184 4.43 -5.53 -3.92
CA SER A 184 4.33 -5.40 -5.38
C SER A 184 5.18 -6.45 -6.13
N GLY A 185 5.52 -7.54 -5.44
CA GLY A 185 6.39 -8.60 -5.91
C GLY A 185 7.83 -8.11 -5.99
N ARG A 186 8.41 -8.17 -7.20
CA ARG A 186 9.82 -7.79 -7.43
C ARG A 186 10.13 -6.31 -7.24
N TYR A 187 9.11 -5.45 -7.14
CA TYR A 187 9.27 -3.99 -7.05
C TYR A 187 9.25 -3.45 -5.61
N GLY A 188 9.09 -4.35 -4.62
CA GLY A 188 9.25 -4.01 -3.22
C GLY A 188 7.97 -4.10 -2.39
N ARG A 189 8.18 -3.96 -1.09
CA ARG A 189 7.18 -4.11 -0.03
C ARG A 189 7.03 -2.79 0.72
N TYR A 190 5.80 -2.29 0.78
CA TYR A 190 5.47 -0.99 1.37
C TYR A 190 4.57 -1.20 2.58
N GLN A 191 4.89 -0.51 3.69
CA GLN A 191 4.17 -0.66 4.95
C GLN A 191 3.39 0.62 5.27
N PHE A 192 2.16 0.45 5.71
CA PHE A 192 1.25 1.50 6.09
C PHE A 192 0.64 1.15 7.45
N ALA A 193 0.34 2.16 8.25
CA ALA A 193 -0.34 1.96 9.52
C ALA A 193 -1.36 3.08 9.74
N ALA A 194 -2.48 2.73 10.36
CA ALA A 194 -3.49 3.67 10.81
C ALA A 194 -4.09 3.22 12.14
N TYR A 195 -4.79 4.13 12.81
CA TYR A 195 -5.56 3.83 14.00
C TYR A 195 -7.03 4.06 13.72
N ARG A 196 -7.88 3.13 14.15
CA ARG A 196 -9.31 3.36 14.32
C ARG A 196 -9.57 3.44 15.82
N GLY A 197 -10.12 4.56 16.27
CA GLY A 197 -10.57 4.71 17.65
C GLY A 197 -11.99 4.17 17.86
N ASN A 198 -12.31 3.87 19.10
CA ASN A 198 -13.65 3.48 19.53
C ASN A 198 -14.46 4.75 19.86
N TYR A 199 -14.93 5.42 18.81
CA TYR A 199 -15.76 6.62 18.82
C TYR A 199 -16.36 6.85 17.42
#